data_AF-A0A151EPI5-F1
#
_entry.id   AF-A0A151EPI5-F1
#
_cell.length_a   1.000
_cell.length_b   1.000
_cell.length_c   1.000
_cell.angle_alpha   90.00
_cell.angle_beta   90.00
_cell.angle_gamma   90.00
#
_symmetry.space_group_name_H-M   'P 1'
#
loop_
_entity.id
_entity.type
_entity.pdbx_description
1 polymer ?
#
loop_
_entity_poly.entity_id
_entity_poly.type
_entity_poly.pdbx_seq_one_letter_code
_entity_poly.pdbx_strand_id
1 'polypeptide(L)'
;MVRKEGLWKKLKKGGLRDTEINERLQRKLDEFGGLLSEEGALLIIASELGIDFSPTIRCPKCGEENPSDSKYCSNCGTILRVSKPEDESRMHIKRPLGITIAIILLAVNGLMGIIAGLPLVLFWIIELVLAITLQFLIIEVVAHLLYGTFNLLTAIVGISVIFGLFRRKKWTYRACLMAGLLITFQGVFLVIGYHAYYQGLVIIVLAILFLYYLYRSHVRVYFRELLGSSALDVNPLKSAAFFMKYYLLFNGVLIAIAIGIIFLYR
;
A
#
# COMPACT_ATOMS: atom_id res chain seq x y z
N MET A 1 1.87 28.50 -12.70
CA MET A 1 3.14 29.20 -12.43
C MET A 1 3.21 30.42 -13.32
N VAL A 2 3.47 31.60 -12.76
CA VAL A 2 3.63 32.84 -13.54
C VAL A 2 5.01 32.78 -14.20
N ARG A 3 5.07 33.01 -15.51
CA ARG A 3 6.31 32.94 -16.30
C ARG A 3 7.23 34.12 -15.95
N LYS A 4 8.55 33.90 -15.92
CA LYS A 4 9.60 34.93 -15.65
C LYS A 4 9.35 36.27 -16.35
N GLU A 5 8.97 36.22 -17.63
CA GLU A 5 8.66 37.40 -18.46
C GLU A 5 7.53 38.27 -17.90
N GLY A 6 6.48 37.62 -17.37
CA GLY A 6 5.34 38.31 -16.76
C GLY A 6 5.73 38.96 -15.43
N LEU A 7 6.59 38.29 -14.66
CA LEU A 7 7.16 38.81 -13.41
C LEU A 7 7.96 40.10 -13.67
N TRP A 8 8.85 40.04 -14.65
CA TRP A 8 9.69 41.15 -15.07
C TRP A 8 8.89 42.38 -15.47
N LYS A 9 7.85 42.21 -16.30
CA LYS A 9 7.04 43.32 -16.82
C LYS A 9 6.30 44.08 -15.71
N LYS A 10 5.75 43.36 -14.73
CA LYS A 10 5.05 43.97 -13.58
C LYS A 10 6.03 44.68 -12.63
N LEU A 11 7.23 44.15 -12.41
CA LEU A 11 8.27 44.85 -11.62
C LEU A 11 8.67 46.18 -12.27
N LYS A 12 8.83 46.21 -13.60
CA LYS A 12 9.04 47.46 -14.34
C LYS A 12 7.88 48.43 -14.21
N LYS A 13 6.65 47.92 -14.24
CA LYS A 13 5.44 48.74 -14.01
C LYS A 13 5.38 49.33 -12.60
N GLY A 14 5.98 48.65 -11.62
CA GLY A 14 6.19 49.14 -10.24
C GLY A 14 7.31 50.17 -10.10
N GLY A 15 7.92 50.63 -11.20
CA GLY A 15 8.92 51.71 -11.20
C GLY A 15 10.38 51.24 -11.17
N LEU A 16 10.65 49.94 -11.20
CA LEU A 16 12.02 49.43 -11.19
C LEU A 16 12.68 49.43 -12.58
N ARG A 17 13.96 49.80 -12.62
CA ARG A 17 14.81 49.70 -13.81
C ARG A 17 15.36 48.29 -13.98
N ASP A 18 15.69 47.91 -15.22
CA ASP A 18 16.19 46.56 -15.52
C ASP A 18 17.49 46.20 -14.77
N THR A 19 18.39 47.17 -14.60
CA THR A 19 19.64 46.97 -13.84
C THR A 19 19.38 46.68 -12.38
N GLU A 20 18.42 47.37 -11.77
CA GLU A 20 18.05 47.20 -10.38
C GLU A 20 17.31 45.88 -10.12
N ILE A 21 16.50 45.43 -11.08
CA ILE A 21 15.87 44.10 -11.04
C ILE A 21 16.94 43.01 -11.08
N ASN A 22 17.94 43.14 -11.97
CA ASN A 22 19.04 42.19 -12.10
C ASN A 22 19.89 42.10 -10.83
N GLU A 23 20.26 43.24 -10.24
CA GLU A 23 21.06 43.28 -9.02
C GLU A 23 20.33 42.63 -7.84
N ARG A 24 19.03 42.92 -7.67
CA ARG A 24 18.21 42.30 -6.61
C ARG A 24 18.01 40.80 -6.85
N LEU A 25 17.81 40.39 -8.09
CA LEU A 25 17.64 39.00 -8.49
C LEU A 25 18.89 38.19 -8.15
N GLN A 26 20.08 38.64 -8.58
CA GLN A 26 21.34 37.96 -8.29
C GLN A 26 21.59 37.87 -6.79
N ARG A 27 21.38 38.97 -6.05
CA ARG A 27 21.52 38.98 -4.59
C ARG A 27 20.64 37.92 -3.90
N LYS A 28 19.40 37.74 -4.36
CA LYS A 28 18.49 36.71 -3.82
C LYS A 28 18.91 35.30 -4.22
N LEU A 29 19.40 35.10 -5.44
CA LEU A 29 19.89 33.79 -5.87
C LEU A 29 21.13 33.36 -5.07
N ASP A 30 22.03 34.30 -4.80
CA ASP A 30 23.22 34.09 -3.98
C ASP A 30 22.86 33.83 -2.50
N GLU A 31 21.91 34.58 -1.95
CA GLU A 31 21.42 34.43 -0.56
C GLU A 31 20.89 33.02 -0.29
N PHE A 32 20.18 32.42 -1.26
CA PHE A 32 19.55 31.10 -1.13
C PHE A 32 20.35 29.96 -1.80
N GLY A 33 21.57 30.21 -2.27
CA GLY A 33 22.53 29.16 -2.66
C GLY A 33 22.02 28.11 -3.65
N GLY A 34 21.27 28.53 -4.68
CA GLY A 34 20.75 27.64 -5.73
C GLY A 34 19.50 26.83 -5.38
N LEU A 35 18.95 26.98 -4.17
CA LEU A 35 17.65 26.40 -3.79
C LEU A 35 16.47 27.15 -4.43
N LEU A 36 16.69 28.38 -4.87
CA LEU A 36 15.67 29.26 -5.42
C LEU A 36 15.80 29.36 -6.94
N SER A 37 14.69 29.15 -7.67
CA SER A 37 14.65 29.47 -9.09
C SER A 37 14.59 30.98 -9.32
N GLU A 38 14.94 31.43 -10.52
CA GLU A 38 14.82 32.85 -10.88
C GLU A 38 13.38 33.37 -10.71
N GLU A 39 12.36 32.55 -11.01
CA GLU A 39 10.96 32.93 -10.78
C GLU A 39 10.64 33.08 -9.30
N GLY A 40 11.18 32.19 -8.46
CA GLY A 40 11.05 32.27 -7.00
C GLY A 40 11.65 33.56 -6.46
N ALA A 41 12.86 33.92 -6.92
CA ALA A 41 13.54 35.15 -6.51
C ALA A 41 12.75 36.41 -6.90
N LEU A 42 12.21 36.45 -8.13
CA LEU A 42 11.39 37.57 -8.60
C LEU A 42 10.09 37.73 -7.80
N LEU A 43 9.47 36.63 -7.35
CA LEU A 43 8.29 36.66 -6.49
C LEU A 43 8.60 37.22 -5.09
N ILE A 44 9.77 36.88 -4.53
CA ILE A 44 10.20 37.44 -3.25
C ILE A 44 10.42 38.95 -3.37
N ILE A 45 11.16 39.39 -4.40
CA ILE A 45 11.41 40.82 -4.65
C ILE A 45 10.09 41.58 -4.81
N ALA A 46 9.15 41.00 -5.55
CA ALA A 46 7.83 41.57 -5.72
C ALA A 46 7.05 41.72 -4.41
N SER A 47 7.08 40.69 -3.55
CA SER A 47 6.44 40.70 -2.24
C SER A 47 7.06 41.74 -1.31
N GLU A 48 8.39 41.89 -1.31
CA GLU A 48 9.11 42.91 -0.52
C GLU A 48 8.70 44.33 -0.92
N LEU A 49 8.37 44.53 -2.21
CA LEU A 49 7.93 45.81 -2.76
C LEU A 49 6.41 46.03 -2.66
N GLY A 50 5.66 45.09 -2.07
CA GLY A 50 4.21 45.16 -1.97
C GLY A 50 3.48 45.09 -3.32
N ILE A 51 4.11 44.54 -4.35
CA ILE A 51 3.49 44.40 -5.68
C ILE A 51 2.72 43.07 -5.70
N ASP A 52 1.41 43.12 -5.91
CA ASP A 52 0.59 41.92 -5.97
C ASP A 52 0.73 41.19 -7.33
N PHE A 53 1.25 39.97 -7.25
CA PHE A 53 1.47 39.08 -8.39
C PHE A 53 0.44 37.99 -8.56
N SER A 54 -0.65 38.03 -7.80
CA SER A 54 -1.79 37.13 -7.96
C SER A 54 -2.13 37.03 -9.45
N PRO A 55 -2.06 35.83 -10.04
CA PRO A 55 -2.41 35.66 -11.43
C PRO A 55 -3.84 36.16 -11.59
N THR A 56 -4.13 36.93 -12.62
CA THR A 56 -5.48 37.43 -12.90
C THR A 56 -6.06 36.70 -14.12
N ILE A 57 -7.37 36.61 -14.18
CA ILE A 57 -8.14 36.09 -15.30
C ILE A 57 -9.13 37.16 -15.75
N ARG A 58 -9.22 37.39 -17.07
CA ARG A 58 -10.24 38.28 -17.62
C ARG A 58 -11.56 37.54 -17.77
N CYS A 59 -12.63 38.16 -17.30
CA CYS A 59 -13.96 37.62 -17.47
C CYS A 59 -14.34 37.58 -18.97
N PRO A 60 -14.75 36.43 -19.53
CA PRO A 60 -15.14 36.34 -20.93
C PRO A 60 -16.44 37.10 -21.25
N LYS A 61 -17.26 37.40 -20.23
CA LYS A 61 -18.55 38.06 -20.41
C LYS A 61 -18.47 39.59 -20.35
N CYS A 62 -17.73 40.14 -19.38
CA CYS A 62 -17.65 41.60 -19.17
C CYS A 62 -16.24 42.19 -19.28
N GLY A 63 -15.20 41.37 -19.47
CA GLY A 63 -13.82 41.84 -19.60
C GLY A 63 -13.10 42.17 -18.29
N GLU A 64 -13.79 42.13 -17.14
CA GLU A 64 -13.23 42.47 -15.83
C GLU A 64 -12.02 41.59 -15.47
N GLU A 65 -10.95 42.21 -14.96
CA GLU A 65 -9.79 41.49 -14.44
C GLU A 65 -10.07 41.03 -13.01
N ASN A 66 -10.19 39.72 -12.84
CA ASN A 66 -10.43 39.08 -11.56
C ASN A 66 -9.19 38.32 -11.10
N PRO A 67 -8.99 38.10 -9.79
CA PRO A 67 -8.02 37.12 -9.30
C PRO A 67 -8.28 35.74 -9.92
N SER A 68 -7.23 35.05 -10.34
CA SER A 68 -7.35 33.78 -11.07
C SER A 68 -7.91 32.63 -10.23
N ASP A 69 -7.92 32.79 -8.91
CA ASP A 69 -8.55 31.90 -7.93
C ASP A 69 -10.04 32.22 -7.69
N SER A 70 -10.55 33.32 -8.23
CA SER A 70 -11.96 33.69 -8.12
C SER A 70 -12.86 32.69 -8.86
N LYS A 71 -13.84 32.13 -8.15
CA LYS A 71 -14.85 31.23 -8.72
C LYS A 71 -15.83 31.99 -9.62
N TYR A 72 -16.13 33.23 -9.25
CA TYR A 72 -17.09 34.11 -9.91
C TYR A 72 -16.45 35.45 -10.22
N CYS A 73 -16.89 36.10 -11.30
CA CYS A 73 -16.53 37.47 -11.61
C CYS A 73 -17.13 38.43 -10.59
N SER A 74 -16.32 39.30 -10.00
CA SER A 74 -16.72 40.31 -9.01
C SER A 74 -17.69 41.36 -9.59
N ASN A 75 -17.64 41.60 -10.89
CA ASN A 75 -18.46 42.61 -11.56
C ASN A 75 -19.79 42.04 -12.08
N CYS A 76 -19.78 40.90 -12.78
CA CYS A 76 -20.97 40.38 -13.46
C CYS A 76 -21.46 39.00 -12.96
N GLY A 77 -20.81 38.41 -11.96
CA GLY A 77 -21.19 37.12 -11.38
C GLY A 77 -20.93 35.89 -12.26
N THR A 78 -20.35 36.05 -13.46
CA THR A 78 -20.07 34.92 -14.36
C THR A 78 -19.05 33.97 -13.76
N ILE A 79 -19.28 32.67 -13.87
CA ILE A 79 -18.35 31.63 -13.40
C ILE A 79 -17.07 31.68 -14.24
N LEU A 80 -15.93 31.88 -13.59
CA LEU A 80 -14.62 32.01 -14.25
C LEU A 80 -13.86 30.67 -14.30
N ARG A 81 -14.18 29.75 -13.39
CA ARG A 81 -13.67 28.38 -13.37
C ARG A 81 -14.82 27.41 -13.15
N VAL A 82 -15.06 26.56 -14.15
CA VAL A 82 -15.65 25.25 -13.88
C VAL A 82 -14.53 24.48 -13.19
N SER A 83 -14.62 24.27 -11.87
CA SER A 83 -13.72 23.33 -11.21
C SER A 83 -13.92 21.99 -11.90
N LYS A 84 -12.96 21.58 -12.73
CA LYS A 84 -12.93 20.20 -13.23
C LYS A 84 -13.10 19.31 -11.99
N PRO A 85 -14.08 18.39 -11.95
CA PRO A 85 -14.31 17.60 -10.75
C PRO A 85 -12.98 16.95 -10.34
N GLU A 86 -12.55 17.24 -9.12
CA GLU A 86 -11.26 16.81 -8.56
C GLU A 86 -11.17 15.28 -8.38
N ASP A 87 -12.17 14.51 -8.79
CA ASP A 87 -12.19 13.04 -8.69
C ASP A 87 -11.37 12.33 -9.79
N GLU A 88 -10.95 13.03 -10.85
CA GLU A 88 -10.27 12.38 -12.00
C GLU A 88 -8.75 12.58 -12.07
N SER A 89 -8.16 13.35 -11.17
CA SER A 89 -6.70 13.39 -10.99
C SER A 89 -6.23 12.43 -9.90
N ARG A 90 -6.85 11.25 -9.80
CA ARG A 90 -6.16 10.11 -9.21
C ARG A 90 -4.95 9.86 -10.08
N MET A 91 -3.82 10.43 -9.67
CA MET A 91 -2.49 10.11 -10.16
C MET A 91 -2.49 8.62 -10.46
N HIS A 92 -2.40 8.26 -11.74
CA HIS A 92 -2.45 6.88 -12.18
C HIS A 92 -1.10 6.28 -11.79
N ILE A 93 -0.88 6.05 -10.49
CA ILE A 93 0.35 5.49 -9.95
C ILE A 93 0.48 4.13 -10.62
N LYS A 94 1.43 4.06 -11.57
CA LYS A 94 1.70 2.85 -12.32
C LYS A 94 2.08 1.80 -11.28
N ARG A 95 1.36 0.67 -11.28
CA ARG A 95 1.61 -0.40 -10.32
C ARG A 95 3.07 -0.84 -10.49
N PRO A 96 3.89 -0.84 -9.43
CA PRO A 96 5.26 -1.34 -9.53
C PRO A 96 5.20 -2.82 -9.94
N LEU A 97 6.11 -3.23 -10.83
CA LEU A 97 6.13 -4.56 -11.44
C LEU A 97 6.01 -5.67 -10.39
N GLY A 98 6.71 -5.55 -9.26
CA GLY A 98 6.69 -6.60 -8.25
C GLY A 98 5.40 -6.69 -7.44
N ILE A 99 4.52 -5.67 -7.42
CA ILE A 99 3.15 -5.85 -6.88
C ILE A 99 2.31 -6.68 -7.85
N THR A 100 2.49 -6.50 -9.16
CA THR A 100 1.84 -7.36 -10.16
C THR A 100 2.35 -8.79 -10.03
N ILE A 101 3.66 -9.00 -9.90
CA ILE A 101 4.25 -10.33 -9.65
C ILE A 101 3.71 -10.92 -8.34
N ALA A 102 3.63 -10.14 -7.26
CA ALA A 102 3.05 -10.59 -6.00
C ALA A 102 1.61 -11.09 -6.17
N ILE A 103 0.76 -10.34 -6.89
CA ILE A 103 -0.62 -10.75 -7.17
C ILE A 103 -0.65 -12.08 -7.91
N ILE A 104 0.20 -12.25 -8.93
CA ILE A 104 0.28 -13.49 -9.70
C ILE A 104 0.72 -14.66 -8.81
N LEU A 105 1.78 -14.48 -8.01
CA LEU A 105 2.29 -15.51 -7.11
C LEU A 105 1.25 -15.90 -6.04
N LEU A 106 0.57 -14.92 -5.44
CA LEU A 106 -0.53 -15.16 -4.50
C LEU A 106 -1.71 -15.88 -5.18
N ALA A 107 -2.03 -15.55 -6.44
CA ALA A 107 -3.11 -16.18 -7.17
C ALA A 107 -2.80 -17.64 -7.50
N VAL A 108 -1.59 -17.92 -7.98
CA VAL A 108 -1.12 -19.29 -8.24
C VAL A 108 -1.08 -20.09 -6.94
N ASN A 109 -0.56 -19.53 -5.86
CA ASN A 109 -0.53 -20.20 -4.56
C ASN A 109 -1.95 -20.49 -4.04
N GLY A 110 -2.87 -19.53 -4.11
CA GLY A 110 -4.26 -19.71 -3.71
C GLY A 110 -4.99 -20.77 -4.54
N LEU A 111 -4.76 -20.79 -5.86
CA LEU A 111 -5.31 -21.81 -6.75
C LEU A 111 -4.77 -23.20 -6.42
N MET A 112 -3.44 -23.32 -6.25
CA MET A 112 -2.81 -24.58 -5.83
C MET A 112 -3.32 -25.03 -4.46
N GLY A 113 -3.52 -24.11 -3.51
CA GLY A 113 -4.09 -24.39 -2.20
C GLY A 113 -5.52 -24.91 -2.26
N ILE A 114 -6.35 -24.44 -3.20
CA ILE A 114 -7.70 -24.97 -3.43
C ILE A 114 -7.62 -26.35 -4.09
N ILE A 115 -6.83 -26.48 -5.16
CA ILE A 115 -6.68 -27.73 -5.92
C ILE A 115 -6.11 -28.85 -5.05
N ALA A 116 -5.14 -28.55 -4.17
CA ALA A 116 -4.56 -29.54 -3.27
C ALA A 116 -5.38 -29.69 -1.98
N GLY A 117 -5.83 -28.58 -1.39
CA GLY A 117 -6.49 -28.59 -0.08
C GLY A 117 -7.88 -29.19 -0.11
N LEU A 118 -8.69 -28.93 -1.13
CA LEU A 118 -10.05 -29.45 -1.20
C LEU A 118 -10.09 -30.99 -1.33
N PRO A 119 -9.35 -31.62 -2.25
CA PRO A 119 -9.28 -33.09 -2.32
C PRO A 119 -8.69 -33.71 -1.06
N LEU A 120 -7.66 -33.09 -0.46
CA LEU A 120 -7.11 -33.57 0.81
C LEU A 120 -8.22 -33.60 1.87
N VAL A 121 -8.93 -32.50 2.11
CA VAL A 121 -10.01 -32.48 3.12
C VAL A 121 -11.06 -33.55 2.85
N LEU A 122 -11.49 -33.74 1.59
CA LEU A 122 -12.47 -34.76 1.24
C LEU A 122 -11.94 -36.19 1.46
N PHE A 123 -10.69 -36.44 1.06
CA PHE A 123 -10.02 -37.73 1.25
C PHE A 123 -9.84 -38.06 2.73
N TRP A 124 -9.43 -37.09 3.55
CA TRP A 124 -9.21 -37.27 4.98
C TRP A 124 -10.50 -37.45 5.78
N ILE A 125 -11.63 -36.89 5.32
CA ILE A 125 -12.93 -37.20 5.91
C ILE A 125 -13.27 -38.69 5.72
N ILE A 126 -12.98 -39.25 4.55
CA ILE A 126 -13.20 -40.68 4.26
C ILE A 126 -12.27 -41.53 5.11
N GLU A 127 -10.98 -41.19 5.19
CA GLU A 127 -10.03 -41.89 6.05
C GLU A 127 -10.38 -41.79 7.53
N LEU A 128 -10.91 -40.67 8.01
CA LEU A 128 -11.37 -40.54 9.40
C LEU A 128 -12.50 -41.53 9.71
N VAL A 129 -13.46 -41.68 8.80
CA VAL A 129 -14.55 -42.66 8.96
C VAL A 129 -13.98 -44.08 9.00
N LEU A 130 -13.02 -44.40 8.13
CA LEU A 130 -12.34 -45.70 8.11
C LEU A 130 -11.46 -45.94 9.35
N ALA A 131 -10.77 -44.92 9.85
CA ALA A 131 -9.90 -45.03 11.02
C ALA A 131 -10.69 -45.29 12.29
N ILE A 132 -11.87 -44.66 12.44
CA ILE A 132 -12.80 -44.92 13.54
C ILE A 132 -13.31 -46.36 13.49
N THR A 133 -13.64 -46.88 12.30
CA THR A 133 -14.18 -48.24 12.17
C THR A 133 -13.12 -49.33 12.30
N LEU A 134 -11.87 -49.05 11.93
CA LEU A 134 -10.77 -50.03 11.90
C LEU A 134 -9.72 -49.86 13.02
N GLN A 135 -9.98 -48.97 13.99
CA GLN A 135 -9.07 -48.68 15.13
C GLN A 135 -7.65 -48.23 14.72
N PHE A 136 -7.50 -47.50 13.60
CA PHE A 136 -6.22 -46.92 13.20
C PHE A 136 -5.78 -45.77 14.13
N LEU A 137 -4.49 -45.40 14.07
CA LEU A 137 -3.91 -44.32 14.86
C LEU A 137 -4.53 -42.96 14.47
N ILE A 138 -5.43 -42.45 15.31
CA ILE A 138 -6.21 -41.20 15.10
C ILE A 138 -5.30 -39.97 14.87
N ILE A 139 -4.08 -39.99 15.40
CA ILE A 139 -3.16 -38.85 15.41
C ILE A 139 -2.77 -38.40 13.98
N GLU A 140 -2.43 -39.33 13.10
CA GLU A 140 -2.02 -38.96 11.73
C GLU A 140 -3.20 -38.41 10.93
N VAL A 141 -4.38 -39.02 11.05
CA VAL A 141 -5.59 -38.56 10.36
C VAL A 141 -5.96 -37.14 10.78
N VAL A 142 -5.89 -36.84 12.09
CA VAL A 142 -6.15 -35.50 12.61
C VAL A 142 -5.13 -34.49 12.08
N ALA A 143 -3.84 -34.85 12.04
CA ALA A 143 -2.79 -33.97 11.53
C ALA A 143 -3.02 -33.58 10.06
N HIS A 144 -3.43 -34.52 9.22
CA HIS A 144 -3.71 -34.25 7.83
C HIS A 144 -5.00 -33.45 7.60
N LEU A 145 -6.06 -33.70 8.38
CA LEU A 145 -7.27 -32.88 8.35
C LEU A 145 -6.99 -31.42 8.72
N LEU A 146 -6.17 -31.20 9.76
CA LEU A 146 -5.70 -29.88 10.17
C LEU A 146 -4.84 -29.22 9.08
N TYR A 147 -3.96 -29.98 8.43
CA TYR A 147 -3.14 -29.47 7.33
C TYR A 147 -4.00 -29.06 6.11
N GLY A 148 -4.98 -29.89 5.72
CA GLY A 148 -5.90 -29.59 4.62
C GLY A 148 -6.73 -28.34 4.88
N THR A 149 -7.30 -28.22 6.09
CA THR A 149 -8.07 -27.03 6.50
C THR A 149 -7.19 -25.76 6.54
N PHE A 150 -5.96 -25.87 7.03
CA PHE A 150 -5.00 -24.76 7.03
C PHE A 150 -4.67 -24.25 5.61
N ASN A 151 -4.51 -25.15 4.63
CA ASN A 151 -4.28 -24.78 3.23
C ASN A 151 -5.48 -24.00 2.64
N LEU A 152 -6.70 -24.46 2.89
CA LEU A 152 -7.91 -23.76 2.44
C LEU A 152 -8.02 -22.36 3.06
N LEU A 153 -7.74 -22.23 4.36
CA LEU A 153 -7.73 -20.93 5.03
C LEU A 153 -6.68 -19.98 4.43
N THR A 154 -5.49 -20.49 4.15
CA THR A 154 -4.41 -19.72 3.50
C THR A 154 -4.82 -19.26 2.11
N ALA A 155 -5.50 -20.12 1.33
CA ALA A 155 -6.02 -19.76 0.02
C ALA A 155 -7.09 -18.66 0.10
N ILE A 156 -8.03 -18.75 1.05
CA ILE A 156 -9.07 -17.73 1.27
C ILE A 156 -8.44 -16.38 1.66
N VAL A 157 -7.43 -16.39 2.53
CA VAL A 157 -6.69 -15.18 2.90
C VAL A 157 -5.95 -14.62 1.69
N GLY A 158 -5.31 -15.47 0.87
CA GLY A 158 -4.62 -15.07 -0.36
C GLY A 158 -5.56 -14.38 -1.36
N ILE A 159 -6.73 -14.95 -1.63
CA ILE A 159 -7.77 -14.36 -2.48
C ILE A 159 -8.24 -13.01 -1.92
N SER A 160 -8.45 -12.94 -0.60
CA SER A 160 -8.83 -11.70 0.08
C SER A 160 -7.77 -10.62 -0.12
N VAL A 161 -6.48 -10.95 0.06
CA VAL A 161 -5.34 -10.05 -0.17
C VAL A 161 -5.30 -9.56 -1.62
N ILE A 162 -5.49 -10.45 -2.60
CA ILE A 162 -5.53 -10.09 -4.03
C ILE A 162 -6.65 -9.08 -4.28
N PHE A 163 -7.85 -9.33 -3.75
CA PHE A 163 -8.98 -8.41 -3.86
C PHE A 163 -8.66 -7.05 -3.22
N GLY A 164 -8.02 -7.06 -2.04
CA GLY A 164 -7.55 -5.86 -1.36
C GLY A 164 -6.51 -5.07 -2.17
N LEU A 165 -5.58 -5.76 -2.84
CA LEU A 165 -4.59 -5.17 -3.75
C LEU A 165 -5.26 -4.55 -4.98
N PHE A 166 -6.26 -5.22 -5.54
CA PHE A 166 -6.99 -4.72 -6.71
C PHE A 166 -7.84 -3.49 -6.38
N ARG A 167 -8.54 -3.51 -5.24
CA ARG A 167 -9.40 -2.41 -4.73
C ARG A 167 -8.64 -1.30 -4.01
N ARG A 168 -7.30 -1.38 -3.94
CA ARG A 168 -6.43 -0.38 -3.29
C ARG A 168 -6.86 -0.05 -1.85
N LYS A 169 -7.24 -1.05 -1.07
CA LYS A 169 -7.72 -0.85 0.32
C LYS A 169 -6.55 -0.60 1.29
N LYS A 170 -6.85 0.07 2.41
CA LYS A 170 -5.82 0.44 3.41
C LYS A 170 -5.28 -0.75 4.24
N TRP A 171 -6.06 -1.81 4.37
CA TRP A 171 -5.64 -2.99 5.13
C TRP A 171 -4.67 -3.90 4.35
N THR A 172 -4.54 -3.69 3.04
CA THR A 172 -3.87 -4.60 2.13
C THR A 172 -2.40 -4.80 2.44
N TYR A 173 -1.66 -3.76 2.81
CA TYR A 173 -0.23 -3.89 3.17
C TYR A 173 -0.03 -4.83 4.36
N ARG A 174 -0.85 -4.67 5.41
CA ARG A 174 -0.80 -5.53 6.60
C ARG A 174 -1.17 -6.96 6.24
N ALA A 175 -2.20 -7.15 5.41
CA ALA A 175 -2.61 -8.47 4.98
C ALA A 175 -1.56 -9.17 4.09
N CYS A 176 -0.83 -8.44 3.24
CA CYS A 176 0.31 -8.99 2.49
C CYS A 176 1.43 -9.47 3.42
N LEU A 177 1.79 -8.68 4.44
CA LEU A 177 2.78 -9.09 5.44
C LEU A 177 2.33 -10.35 6.20
N MET A 178 1.05 -10.38 6.60
CA MET A 178 0.48 -11.55 7.28
C MET A 178 0.49 -12.79 6.40
N ALA A 179 0.08 -12.66 5.13
CA ALA A 179 0.13 -13.76 4.17
C ALA A 179 1.56 -14.28 4.00
N GLY A 180 2.55 -13.40 3.88
CA GLY A 180 3.96 -13.79 3.81
C GLY A 180 4.42 -14.58 5.05
N LEU A 181 4.08 -14.12 6.26
CA LEU A 181 4.42 -14.83 7.50
C LEU A 181 3.73 -16.19 7.62
N LEU A 182 2.45 -16.27 7.21
CA LEU A 182 1.68 -17.51 7.22
C LEU A 182 2.28 -18.55 6.27
N ILE A 183 2.69 -18.13 5.07
CA ILE A 183 3.36 -18.98 4.09
C ILE A 183 4.73 -19.45 4.61
N THR A 184 5.52 -18.58 5.25
CA THR A 184 6.79 -19.01 5.89
C THR A 184 6.54 -20.09 6.94
N PHE A 185 5.54 -19.89 7.80
CA PHE A 185 5.17 -20.85 8.84
C PHE A 185 4.74 -22.20 8.24
N GLN A 186 3.93 -22.18 7.17
CA GLN A 186 3.56 -23.38 6.44
C GLN A 186 4.79 -24.14 5.92
N GLY A 187 5.76 -23.41 5.35
CA GLY A 187 7.01 -24.01 4.89
C GLY A 187 7.79 -24.67 6.04
N VAL A 188 7.86 -24.04 7.21
CA VAL A 188 8.50 -24.63 8.41
C VAL A 188 7.78 -25.90 8.85
N PHE A 189 6.44 -25.89 8.88
CA PHE A 189 5.66 -27.07 9.21
C PHE A 189 5.95 -28.23 8.25
N LEU A 190 6.06 -27.96 6.95
CA LEU A 190 6.41 -28.97 5.94
C LEU A 190 7.84 -29.52 6.09
N VAL A 191 8.79 -28.69 6.53
CA VAL A 191 10.16 -29.12 6.84
C VAL A 191 10.18 -30.04 8.06
N ILE A 192 9.46 -29.70 9.12
CA ILE A 192 9.44 -30.45 10.38
C ILE A 192 8.62 -31.75 10.26
N GLY A 193 7.51 -31.71 9.52
CA GLY A 193 6.56 -32.82 9.38
C GLY A 193 7.04 -34.00 8.52
N TYR A 194 8.31 -34.04 8.10
CA TYR A 194 8.97 -35.09 7.30
C TYR A 194 8.37 -35.44 5.93
N HIS A 195 7.13 -35.07 5.62
CA HIS A 195 6.45 -35.49 4.39
C HIS A 195 6.88 -34.72 3.13
N ALA A 196 7.47 -33.52 3.26
CA ALA A 196 7.85 -32.70 2.10
C ALA A 196 8.99 -31.70 2.39
N TYR A 197 10.12 -32.18 2.90
CA TYR A 197 11.26 -31.36 3.33
C TYR A 197 11.70 -30.31 2.29
N TYR A 198 11.99 -30.75 1.05
CA TYR A 198 12.48 -29.86 -0.01
C TYR A 198 11.43 -28.83 -0.43
N GLN A 199 10.16 -29.23 -0.48
CA GLN A 199 9.06 -28.31 -0.78
C GLN A 199 8.93 -27.24 0.30
N GLY A 200 9.03 -27.64 1.58
CA GLY A 200 9.01 -26.72 2.71
C GLY A 200 10.14 -25.68 2.64
N LEU A 201 11.37 -26.10 2.34
CA LEU A 201 12.50 -25.19 2.15
C LEU A 201 12.27 -24.18 1.02
N VAL A 202 11.78 -24.63 -0.13
CA VAL A 202 11.46 -23.75 -1.27
C VAL A 202 10.41 -22.71 -0.88
N ILE A 203 9.36 -23.12 -0.17
CA ILE A 203 8.30 -22.23 0.31
C ILE A 203 8.86 -21.18 1.28
N ILE A 204 9.70 -21.59 2.24
CA ILE A 204 10.35 -20.66 3.18
C ILE A 204 11.18 -19.62 2.44
N VAL A 205 12.01 -20.05 1.50
CA VAL A 205 12.88 -19.13 0.73
C VAL A 205 12.04 -18.13 -0.07
N LEU A 206 11.01 -18.60 -0.78
CA LEU A 206 10.11 -17.72 -1.54
C LEU A 206 9.35 -16.74 -0.63
N ALA A 207 8.90 -17.19 0.54
CA ALA A 207 8.20 -16.34 1.50
C ALA A 207 9.12 -15.27 2.11
N ILE A 208 10.37 -15.62 2.43
CA ILE A 208 11.38 -14.66 2.89
C ILE A 208 11.68 -13.63 1.80
N LEU A 209 11.89 -14.06 0.55
CA LEU A 209 12.11 -13.16 -0.58
C LEU A 209 10.91 -12.22 -0.80
N PHE A 210 9.69 -12.73 -0.66
CA PHE A 210 8.47 -11.95 -0.74
C PHE A 210 8.36 -10.91 0.37
N LEU A 211 8.62 -11.28 1.63
CA LEU A 211 8.64 -10.36 2.77
C LEU A 211 9.74 -9.31 2.63
N TYR A 212 10.93 -9.69 2.17
CA TYR A 212 12.03 -8.79 1.86
C TYR A 212 11.63 -7.79 0.76
N TYR A 213 10.95 -8.25 -0.30
CA TYR A 213 10.43 -7.39 -1.35
C TYR A 213 9.41 -6.38 -0.80
N LEU A 214 8.47 -6.79 0.06
CA LEU A 214 7.51 -5.89 0.70
C LEU A 214 8.18 -4.82 1.59
N TYR A 215 9.34 -5.13 2.16
CA TYR A 215 10.11 -4.19 2.97
C TYR A 215 10.79 -3.09 2.13
N ARG A 216 11.00 -3.31 0.83
CA ARG A 216 11.76 -2.39 -0.02
C ARG A 216 11.10 -1.01 -0.10
N SER A 217 11.94 0.03 -0.08
CA SER A 217 11.52 1.43 0.04
C SER A 217 10.48 1.85 -1.00
N HIS A 218 10.66 1.51 -2.27
CA HIS A 218 9.70 1.86 -3.33
C HIS A 218 8.33 1.19 -3.17
N VAL A 219 8.26 -0.02 -2.62
CA VAL A 219 6.99 -0.71 -2.33
C VAL A 219 6.29 -0.03 -1.15
N ARG A 220 7.05 0.31 -0.11
CA ARG A 220 6.52 1.07 1.04
C ARG A 220 5.98 2.43 0.64
N VAL A 221 6.65 3.15 -0.27
CA VAL A 221 6.16 4.44 -0.80
C VAL A 221 4.84 4.25 -1.56
N TYR A 222 4.75 3.23 -2.41
CA TYR A 222 3.49 2.90 -3.10
C TYR A 222 2.32 2.69 -2.12
N PHE A 223 2.55 1.92 -1.05
CA PHE A 223 1.53 1.74 -0.03
C PHE A 223 1.30 3.02 0.80
N ARG A 224 2.32 3.84 1.05
CA ARG A 224 2.18 5.12 1.77
C ARG A 224 1.23 6.08 1.07
N GLU A 225 1.40 6.22 -0.24
CA GLU A 225 0.55 7.06 -1.08
C GLU A 225 -0.90 6.53 -1.11
N LEU A 226 -1.08 5.20 -1.11
CA LEU A 226 -2.41 4.58 -0.99
C LEU A 226 -3.08 4.80 0.38
N LEU A 227 -2.28 4.85 1.45
CA LEU A 227 -2.75 4.77 2.83
C LEU A 227 -3.03 6.13 3.48
N GLY A 228 -2.35 7.17 3.01
CA GLY A 228 -2.12 8.39 3.77
C GLY A 228 -1.01 8.19 4.81
N SER A 229 -0.24 9.26 5.08
CA SER A 229 0.96 9.24 5.93
C SER A 229 0.77 8.57 7.30
N SER A 230 -0.43 8.61 7.87
CA SER A 230 -0.76 8.10 9.21
C SER A 230 -0.82 6.57 9.33
N ALA A 231 -0.89 5.80 8.24
CA ALA A 231 -1.07 4.34 8.35
C ALA A 231 0.23 3.52 8.32
N LEU A 232 1.39 4.15 8.11
CA LEU A 232 2.70 3.46 8.05
C LEU A 232 3.57 3.64 9.30
N ASP A 233 3.15 4.45 10.27
CA ASP A 233 3.79 4.57 11.60
C ASP A 233 3.51 3.38 12.54
N VAL A 234 3.06 2.26 11.97
CA VAL A 234 2.82 1.05 12.75
C VAL A 234 4.16 0.36 12.98
N ASN A 235 4.62 0.45 14.23
CA ASN A 235 5.78 -0.32 14.67
C ASN A 235 5.54 -1.81 14.35
N PRO A 236 6.37 -2.44 13.50
CA PRO A 236 6.15 -3.81 13.04
C PRO A 236 6.13 -4.81 14.21
N LEU A 237 6.85 -4.54 15.29
CA LEU A 237 6.80 -5.35 16.52
C LEU A 237 5.43 -5.31 17.20
N LYS A 238 4.74 -4.15 17.23
CA LYS A 238 3.41 -4.06 17.85
C LYS A 238 2.36 -4.81 17.02
N SER A 239 2.49 -4.77 15.70
CA SER A 239 1.63 -5.54 14.81
C SER A 239 1.88 -7.04 15.00
N ALA A 240 3.15 -7.45 15.00
CA ALA A 240 3.53 -8.85 15.26
C ALA A 240 3.03 -9.34 16.62
N ALA A 241 3.15 -8.54 17.69
CA ALA A 241 2.69 -8.89 19.03
C ALA A 241 1.15 -9.03 19.14
N PHE A 242 0.39 -8.13 18.51
CA PHE A 242 -1.06 -8.24 18.42
C PHE A 242 -1.47 -9.56 17.76
N PHE A 243 -0.79 -9.94 16.67
CA PHE A 243 -1.09 -11.20 15.97
C PHE A 243 -0.56 -12.44 16.68
N MET A 244 0.59 -12.37 17.35
CA MET A 244 1.10 -13.45 18.19
C MET A 244 0.10 -13.80 19.30
N LYS A 245 -0.63 -12.80 19.80
CA LYS A 245 -1.72 -13.01 20.77
C LYS A 245 -2.91 -13.77 20.18
N TYR A 246 -3.42 -13.37 19.00
CA TYR A 246 -4.52 -14.11 18.33
C TYR A 246 -4.10 -15.50 17.84
N TYR A 247 -2.85 -15.65 17.43
CA TYR A 247 -2.26 -16.92 17.01
C TYR A 247 -2.06 -17.88 18.18
N LEU A 248 -1.56 -17.41 19.33
CA LEU A 248 -1.47 -18.20 20.55
C LEU A 248 -2.85 -18.62 21.05
N LEU A 249 -3.87 -17.76 20.87
CA LEU A 249 -5.25 -18.11 21.14
C LEU A 249 -5.75 -19.22 20.22
N PHE A 250 -5.56 -19.09 18.91
CA PHE A 250 -6.02 -20.08 17.94
C PHE A 250 -5.30 -21.43 18.07
N ASN A 251 -3.98 -21.42 18.19
CA ASN A 251 -3.21 -22.66 18.41
C ASN A 251 -3.41 -23.22 19.81
N GLY A 252 -3.59 -22.37 20.83
CA GLY A 252 -3.96 -22.81 22.16
C GLY A 252 -5.28 -23.56 22.17
N VAL A 253 -6.28 -23.11 21.40
CA VAL A 253 -7.54 -23.83 21.18
C VAL A 253 -7.30 -25.17 20.48
N LEU A 254 -6.51 -25.20 19.40
CA LEU A 254 -6.20 -26.45 18.69
C LEU A 254 -5.44 -27.47 19.56
N ILE A 255 -4.46 -27.01 20.34
CA ILE A 255 -3.70 -27.85 21.28
C ILE A 255 -4.61 -28.35 22.40
N ALA A 256 -5.48 -27.49 22.95
CA ALA A 256 -6.44 -27.90 23.97
C ALA A 256 -7.44 -28.95 23.44
N ILE A 257 -7.90 -28.81 22.19
CA ILE A 257 -8.74 -29.80 21.51
C ILE A 257 -7.97 -31.13 21.37
N ALA A 258 -6.72 -31.08 20.90
CA ALA A 258 -5.88 -32.28 20.76
C ALA A 258 -5.62 -33.00 22.09
N ILE A 259 -5.32 -32.25 23.17
CA ILE A 259 -5.11 -32.80 24.52
C ILE A 259 -6.42 -33.39 25.07
N GLY A 260 -7.55 -32.71 24.87
CA GLY A 260 -8.87 -33.22 25.27
C GLY A 260 -9.21 -34.54 24.59
N ILE A 261 -8.89 -34.66 23.29
CA ILE A 261 -9.04 -35.91 22.54
C ILE A 261 -8.13 -37.01 23.13
N ILE A 262 -6.86 -36.72 23.41
CA ILE A 262 -5.93 -37.69 24.03
C ILE A 262 -6.46 -38.21 25.38
N PHE A 263 -7.03 -37.33 26.21
CA PHE A 263 -7.61 -37.71 27.50
C PHE A 263 -8.90 -38.52 27.38
N LEU A 264 -9.71 -38.31 26.35
CA LEU A 264 -10.93 -39.09 26.10
C LEU A 264 -10.66 -40.54 25.68
N TYR A 265 -9.47 -40.81 25.15
CA TYR A 265 -9.06 -42.14 24.67
C TYR A 265 -8.15 -42.91 25.64
N ARG A 266 -7.90 -42.37 26.83
CA ARG A 266 -7.11 -42.99 27.88
C ARG A 266 -8.00 -43.46 29.02
#